data_AF-A0A7C3R2R9-F1
#
_entry.id   AF-A0A7C3R2R9-F1
#
_cell.length_a   1.000
_cell.length_b   1.000
_cell.length_c   1.000
_cell.angle_alpha   90.00
_cell.angle_beta   90.00
_cell.angle_gamma   90.00
#
_symmetry.space_group_name_H-M   'P 1'
#
loop_
_entity.id
_entity.type
_entity.pdbx_description
1 polymer ?
#
loop_
_entity_poly.entity_id
_entity_poly.type
_entity_poly.pdbx_seq_one_letter_code
_entity_poly.pdbx_strand_id
1 'polypeptide(L)' 'VYHVWLPDSGFETTTIPSYTIFKKNHFLSDDNQFLGEYYLPIRYV' A
#
# COMPACT_ATOMS: atom_id res chain seq x y z
N VAL A 1 5.29 -8.88 -0.57
CA VAL A 1 6.03 -7.98 -1.50
C VAL A 1 6.63 -6.80 -0.73
N TYR A 2 5.86 -5.92 -0.08
CA TYR A 2 6.47 -4.79 0.66
C TYR A 2 7.34 -5.23 1.85
N HIS A 3 6.96 -6.29 2.57
CA HIS A 3 7.75 -6.85 3.69
C HIS A 3 9.10 -7.46 3.27
N VAL A 4 9.35 -7.58 1.96
CA VAL A 4 10.61 -8.08 1.40
C VAL A 4 11.40 -6.92 0.80
N TRP A 5 10.77 -6.08 -0.02
CA TRP A 5 11.43 -4.92 -0.61
C TRP A 5 11.85 -3.88 0.44
N LEU A 6 11.02 -3.60 1.45
CA LEU A 6 11.28 -2.52 2.39
C LEU A 6 12.57 -2.76 3.21
N PRO A 7 12.81 -3.93 3.83
CA PRO A 7 14.08 -4.21 4.52
C PRO A 7 15.33 -4.00 3.64
N ASP A 8 15.23 -4.33 2.35
CA ASP A 8 16.36 -4.24 1.41
C ASP A 8 16.54 -2.84 0.81
N SER A 9 15.58 -1.93 1.02
CA SER A 9 15.51 -0.62 0.35
C SER A 9 16.29 0.50 1.06
N GLY A 10 16.76 0.28 2.30
CA GLY A 10 17.36 1.34 3.13
C GLY A 10 16.34 2.32 3.70
N PHE A 11 15.04 2.00 3.63
CA PHE A 11 13.95 2.79 4.20
C PHE A 11 13.28 2.05 5.37
N GLU A 12 12.85 2.79 6.39
CA GLU A 12 12.08 2.25 7.51
C GLU A 12 10.62 2.73 7.47
N THR A 13 9.70 1.90 7.99
CA THR A 13 8.32 2.35 8.25
C THR A 13 8.30 3.38 9.37
N THR A 14 7.49 4.42 9.22
CA THR A 14 7.21 5.35 10.32
C THR A 14 6.05 4.86 11.21
N THR A 15 5.77 5.56 12.31
CA THR A 15 4.61 5.29 13.17
C THR A 15 3.28 5.74 12.58
N ILE A 16 3.30 6.44 11.43
CA ILE A 16 2.10 6.85 10.71
C ILE A 16 1.47 5.62 10.06
N PRO A 17 0.16 5.36 10.25
CA PRO A 17 -0.48 4.20 9.67
C PRO A 17 -0.45 4.25 8.14
N SER A 18 -0.22 3.10 7.52
CA SER A 18 -0.43 2.95 6.08
C SER A 18 -1.92 2.94 5.73
N TYR A 19 -2.23 3.29 4.49
CA TYR A 19 -3.61 3.31 4.01
C TYR A 19 -3.69 2.94 2.53
N THR A 20 -4.88 2.50 2.12
CA THR A 20 -5.17 2.14 0.72
C THR A 20 -6.30 3.00 0.21
N ILE A 21 -6.15 3.56 -0.99
CA ILE A 21 -7.24 4.21 -1.72
C ILE A 21 -7.72 3.23 -2.78
N PHE A 22 -8.99 2.81 -2.70
CA PHE A 22 -9.61 1.97 -3.72
C PHE A 22 -10.28 2.83 -4.79
N LYS A 23 -9.73 2.78 -6.00
CA LYS A 23 -10.34 3.38 -7.21
C LYS A 23 -11.45 2.51 -7.78
N LYS A 24 -11.39 1.21 -7.51
CA LYS A 24 -12.41 0.23 -7.86
C LYS A 24 -12.47 -0.86 -6.80
N ASN A 25 -13.67 -1.23 -6.38
CA ASN A 25 -13.90 -2.30 -5.41
C ASN A 25 -15.15 -3.11 -5.82
N HIS A 26 -15.42 -4.21 -5.11
CA HIS A 26 -16.57 -5.07 -5.44
C HIS A 26 -17.91 -4.38 -5.23
N PHE A 27 -17.97 -3.30 -4.44
CA PHE A 27 -19.22 -2.58 -4.16
C PHE A 27 -19.57 -1.62 -5.31
N LEU A 28 -18.56 -1.26 -6.11
CA LEU A 28 -18.66 -0.31 -7.20
C LEU A 28 -18.54 -0.98 -8.58
N SER A 29 -18.26 -2.29 -8.63
CA SER A 29 -18.10 -3.01 -9.90
C SER A 29 -18.35 -4.52 -9.74
N ASP A 30 -19.12 -5.07 -10.68
CA ASP A 30 -19.56 -6.48 -10.67
C ASP A 30 -18.56 -7.45 -11.34
N ASP A 31 -17.44 -6.96 -11.84
CA ASP A 31 -16.45 -7.79 -12.55
C ASP A 31 -15.45 -8.49 -11.64
N ASN A 32 -15.67 -8.45 -10.32
CA ASN A 32 -14.82 -9.03 -9.28
C ASN A 32 -13.35 -8.56 -9.31
N GLN A 33 -13.08 -7.42 -9.93
CA GLN A 33 -11.76 -6.81 -9.92
C GLN A 33 -11.70 -5.65 -8.95
N PHE A 34 -10.56 -5.49 -8.29
CA PHE A 34 -10.27 -4.32 -7.47
C PHE A 34 -9.04 -3.60 -8.00
N LEU A 35 -9.07 -2.28 -7.92
CA LEU A 35 -7.94 -1.40 -8.23
C LEU A 35 -7.72 -0.51 -7.02
N GLY A 36 -6.54 -0.61 -6.41
CA GLY A 36 -6.18 0.18 -5.25
C GLY A 36 -4.73 0.63 -5.30
N GLU A 37 -4.48 1.76 -4.66
CA GLU A 37 -3.14 2.32 -4.45
C GLU A 37 -2.83 2.23 -2.95
N TYR A 38 -1.72 1.57 -2.62
CA TYR A 38 -1.27 1.40 -1.24
C TYR A 38 -0.17 2.40 -0.92
N TYR A 39 -0.40 3.22 0.10
CA TYR A 39 0.54 4.25 0.56
C TYR A 39 1.20 3.78 1.84
N LEU A 40 2.53 3.65 1.78
CA LEU A 40 3.37 3.27 2.90
C LEU A 40 4.21 4.47 3.34
N PRO A 41 3.99 5.00 4.56
CA PRO A 41 4.82 6.07 5.12
C PRO A 41 6.22 5.55 5.42
N ILE A 42 7.21 6.02 4.66
CA ILE A 42 8.62 5.64 4.79
C ILE A 42 9.49 6.84 5.20
N ARG A 43 10.57 6.55 5.91
CA ARG A 43 11.62 7.52 6.25
C ARG A 43 12.97 6.99 5.76
N TYR A 44 13.75 7.87 5.14
CA TYR A 44 15.13 7.59 4.76
C TYR A 44 16.03 7.59 6.00
N VAL A 45 16.97 6.64 6.07
CA VAL A 45 17.90 6.48 7.21
C VAL A 45 19.33 6.70 6.75
#